data_AF-A0A3B9QK01-F1
#
_entry.id   AF-A0A3B9QK01-F1
#
_cell.length_a   1.000
_cell.length_b   1.000
_cell.length_c   1.000
_cell.angle_alpha   90.00
_cell.angle_beta   90.00
_cell.angle_gamma   90.00
#
_symmetry.space_group_name_H-M   'P 1'
#
loop_
_entity.id
_entity.type
_entity.pdbx_description
1 polymer ?
#
loop_
_entity_poly.entity_id
_entity_poly.type
_entity_poly.pdbx_seq_one_letter_code
_entity_poly.pdbx_strand_id
1 'polypeptide(L)' 'MIVIPVQRLNSDLPLPNYAKADDAGADLIANEDVTLPPGGGRALIGTGIAIAIPRGYAGFVQPR' A
#
# COMPACT_ATOMS: atom_id res chain seq x y z
N MET A 1 0.30 -21.03 -1.72
CA MET A 1 0.36 -19.69 -1.12
C MET A 1 1.57 -18.98 -1.69
N ILE A 2 1.41 -17.78 -2.26
CA ILE A 2 2.53 -17.01 -2.82
C ILE A 2 3.02 -16.07 -1.73
N VAL A 3 4.31 -16.10 -1.44
CA VAL A 3 4.93 -15.15 -0.52
C VAL A 3 5.37 -13.93 -1.32
N ILE A 4 4.93 -12.74 -0.90
CA ILE A 4 5.40 -11.46 -1.44
C ILE A 4 6.29 -10.84 -0.37
N PRO A 5 7.62 -10.80 -0.57
CA PRO A 5 8.51 -10.10 0.35
C PRO A 5 8.17 -8.61 0.41
N VAL A 6 8.14 -8.07 1.64
CA VAL A 6 7.88 -6.66 1.91
C VAL A 6 9.05 -6.11 2.72
N GLN A 7 9.60 -4.99 2.28
CA GLN A 7 10.56 -4.19 3.04
C GLN A 7 9.85 -2.94 3.55
N ARG A 8 9.94 -2.69 4.85
CA ARG A 8 9.57 -1.39 5.43
C ARG A 8 10.69 -0.40 5.13
N LEU A 9 10.34 0.66 4.41
CA LEU A 9 11.22 1.82 4.17
C LEU A 9 11.05 2.85 5.30
N ASN A 10 9.85 2.90 5.90
CA ASN A 10 9.61 3.54 7.18
C ASN A 10 9.27 2.48 8.24
N SER A 11 10.10 2.38 9.29
CA SER A 11 9.92 1.41 10.38
C SER A 11 8.76 1.73 11.32
N ASP A 12 8.31 2.98 11.33
CA ASP A 12 7.26 3.48 12.24
C ASP A 12 5.86 3.10 11.75
N LEU A 13 5.73 2.66 10.49
CA LEU A 13 4.48 2.17 9.93
C LEU A 13 4.33 0.64 10.10
N PRO A 14 3.09 0.16 10.28
CA PRO A 14 2.81 -1.27 10.26
C PRO A 14 3.02 -1.84 8.84
N LEU A 15 3.19 -3.16 8.77
CA LEU A 15 3.11 -3.86 7.48
C LEU A 15 1.66 -3.81 6.93
N PRO A 16 1.47 -3.85 5.59
CA PRO A 16 0.16 -4.05 5.01
C PRO A 16 -0.52 -5.29 5.58
N ASN A 17 -1.83 -5.18 5.82
CA ASN A 17 -2.60 -6.25 6.43
C ASN A 17 -3.94 -6.45 5.71
N TYR A 18 -4.42 -7.70 5.71
CA TYR A 18 -5.76 -8.04 5.27
C TYR A 18 -6.75 -7.78 6.40
N ALA A 19 -7.80 -7.01 6.15
CA ALA A 19 -8.75 -6.62 7.19
C ALA A 19 -9.65 -7.80 7.62
N LYS A 20 -9.98 -8.68 6.68
CA LYS A 20 -10.75 -9.91 6.87
C LYS A 20 -10.01 -11.12 6.29
N ALA A 21 -10.45 -12.30 6.72
CA ALA A 21 -10.06 -13.54 6.06
C ALA A 21 -10.54 -13.50 4.60
N ASP A 22 -9.69 -13.98 3.70
CA ASP A 22 -9.97 -14.11 2.25
C ASP A 22 -10.19 -12.79 1.49
N ASP A 23 -9.87 -11.63 2.09
CA ASP A 23 -9.84 -10.35 1.38
C ASP A 23 -8.87 -10.41 0.19
N ALA A 24 -9.30 -9.86 -0.95
CA ALA A 24 -8.50 -9.86 -2.17
C ALA A 24 -7.29 -8.91 -2.11
N GLY A 25 -7.33 -7.89 -1.24
CA GLY A 25 -6.30 -6.86 -1.12
C GLY A 25 -5.85 -6.65 0.31
N ALA A 26 -4.58 -6.28 0.48
CA ALA A 26 -4.04 -5.79 1.74
C ALA A 26 -4.09 -4.26 1.76
N ASP A 27 -4.48 -3.70 2.90
CA ASP A 27 -4.58 -2.25 3.07
C ASP A 27 -3.19 -1.60 3.06
N LEU A 28 -3.06 -0.51 2.29
CA LEU A 28 -1.90 0.37 2.27
C LEU A 28 -2.16 1.58 3.17
N ILE A 29 -1.11 2.05 3.85
CA ILE A 29 -1.16 3.19 4.76
C ILE A 29 -0.35 4.35 4.16
N ALA A 30 -0.87 5.58 4.30
CA ALA A 30 -0.15 6.78 3.92
C ALA A 30 1.05 7.02 4.85
N ASN A 31 2.20 7.36 4.28
CA ASN A 31 3.44 7.63 5.00
C ASN A 31 3.66 9.11 5.34
N GLU A 32 2.73 9.96 4.94
CA GLU A 32 2.80 11.40 5.09
C GLU A 32 1.39 12.00 5.10
N ASP A 33 1.22 13.09 5.83
CA ASP A 33 -0.03 13.83 5.86
C ASP A 33 -0.13 14.76 4.65
N VAL A 34 -1.29 14.74 3.97
CA VAL A 34 -1.58 15.62 2.85
C VAL A 34 -3.01 16.16 2.96
N THR A 35 -3.15 17.47 2.86
CA THR A 35 -4.44 18.15 2.76
C THR A 35 -4.76 18.42 1.30
N LEU A 36 -5.83 17.84 0.77
CA LEU A 36 -6.36 18.15 -0.55
C LEU A 36 -7.55 19.12 -0.41
N PRO A 37 -7.50 20.32 -1.02
CA PRO A 37 -8.60 21.26 -0.89
C PRO A 37 -9.83 20.83 -1.71
N PRO A 38 -11.05 21.24 -1.31
CA PRO A 38 -12.26 21.01 -2.08
C PRO A 38 -12.13 21.59 -3.50
N GLY A 39 -12.65 20.87 -4.49
CA GLY A 39 -12.63 21.33 -5.88
C GLY A 39 -11.32 21.08 -6.64
N GLY A 40 -10.26 20.57 -6.00
CA GLY A 40 -9.21 19.91 -6.77
C GLY A 40 -7.84 19.76 -6.14
N GLY A 41 -7.11 18.82 -6.72
CA GLY A 41 -5.72 18.49 -6.44
C GLY A 41 -5.46 17.02 -6.73
N ARG A 42 -4.20 16.68 -7.01
CA ARG A 42 -3.69 15.31 -6.91
C ARG A 42 -2.40 15.37 -6.13
N ALA A 43 -2.20 14.39 -5.27
CA ALA A 43 -0.93 14.18 -4.60
C ALA A 43 -0.46 12.76 -4.88
N LEU A 44 0.85 12.61 -5.02
CA LEU A 44 1.50 11.32 -4.94
C LEU A 44 1.87 11.13 -3.46
N ILE A 45 1.32 10.11 -2.82
CA ILE A 45 1.55 9.84 -1.40
C ILE A 45 2.36 8.56 -1.28
N GLY A 46 3.48 8.62 -0.57
CA GLY A 46 4.29 7.45 -0.27
C GLY A 46 3.57 6.47 0.67
N THR A 47 3.84 5.17 0.52
CA THR A 47 3.29 4.12 1.41
C THR A 47 4.30 3.59 2.43
N GLY A 48 5.55 4.06 2.38
CA GLY A 48 6.60 3.65 3.31
C GLY A 48 7.07 2.20 3.16
N ILE A 49 6.74 1.52 2.06
CA ILE A 49 7.13 0.14 1.79
C ILE A 49 7.65 -0.07 0.37
N ALA A 50 8.44 -1.12 0.19
CA ALA A 50 8.75 -1.71 -1.10
C ALA A 50 8.32 -3.18 -1.11
N ILE A 51 7.81 -3.65 -2.24
CA ILE A 51 7.35 -5.05 -2.41
C ILE A 51 8.07 -5.71 -3.57
N ALA A 52 8.34 -7.02 -3.44
CA ALA A 52 8.92 -7.83 -4.50
C ALA A 52 7.84 -8.70 -5.15
N ILE A 53 7.17 -8.18 -6.17
CA ILE A 53 6.17 -8.94 -6.93
C ILE A 53 6.88 -10.03 -7.74
N PRO A 54 6.48 -11.32 -7.62
CA PRO A 54 7.13 -12.40 -8.35
C PRO A 54 6.97 -12.27 -9.88
N ARG A 55 7.91 -12.84 -10.63
CA ARG A 55 7.83 -12.88 -12.10
C ARG A 55 6.53 -13.56 -12.55
N GLY A 56 5.85 -12.94 -13.52
CA GLY A 56 4.56 -13.44 -14.04
C GLY A 56 3.34 -12.93 -13.29
N TYR A 57 3.51 -12.07 -12.28
CA TYR A 57 2.44 -11.45 -11.51
C TYR A 57 2.45 -9.93 -11.66
N ALA A 58 1.33 -9.31 -11.32
CA ALA A 58 1.18 -7.86 -11.22
C ALA A 58 0.52 -7.50 -9.89
N GLY A 59 0.89 -6.34 -9.34
CA GLY A 59 0.23 -5.74 -8.19
C GLY A 59 -0.68 -4.62 -8.67
N PHE A 60 -1.90 -4.54 -8.13
CA PHE A 60 -2.87 -3.53 -8.48
C PHE A 60 -3.17 -2.67 -7.27
N VAL A 61 -2.95 -1.37 -7.38
CA VAL A 61 -3.41 -0.39 -6.39
C VAL A 61 -4.81 0.04 -6.79
N GLN A 62 -5.78 -0.20 -5.90
CA GLN A 62 -7.20 0.07 -6.13
C GLN A 62 -7.70 1.08 -5.08
N PRO A 63 -8.71 1.91 -5.40
CA PRO A 63 -9.47 2.64 -4.40
C PRO A 63 -10.06 1.68 -3.35
N ARG A 64 -10.04 2.08 -2.08
CA ARG A 64 -10.68 1.36 -0.98
C ARG A 64 -12.17 1.67 -0.90
#